data_AF-A0A962V604-F1
#
_entry.id   AF-A0A962V604-F1
#
_cell.length_a   1.000
_cell.length_b   1.000
_cell.length_c   1.000
_cell.angle_alpha   90.00
_cell.angle_beta   90.00
_cell.angle_gamma   90.00
#
_symmetry.space_group_name_H-M   'P 1'
#
loop_
_entity.id
_entity.type
_entity.pdbx_description
1 polymer ?
#
loop_
_entity_poly.entity_id
_entity_poly.type
_entity_poly.pdbx_seq_one_letter_code
_entity_poly.pdbx_strand_id
1 'polypeptide(L)' 'VMCATEDNLKQRAYYGPTGIMNFGGPVGQCKLEPFVLDREATTKLWALSEKETSLSWSL' A
#
# COMPACT_ATOMS: atom_id res chain seq x y z
N VAL A 1 3.52 0.43 18.94
CA VAL A 1 4.59 0.70 17.96
C VAL A 1 3.93 0.96 16.62
N MET A 2 4.35 2.00 15.90
CA MET A 2 3.90 2.24 14.52
C MET A 2 4.76 1.38 13.58
N CYS A 3 4.18 0.78 12.54
CA CYS A 3 4.97 0.00 11.57
C CYS A 3 6.12 0.82 10.95
N ALA A 4 5.99 2.14 10.84
CA ALA A 4 7.05 3.00 10.30
C ALA A 4 8.38 2.92 11.07
N THR A 5 8.37 2.45 12.32
CA THR A 5 9.56 2.39 13.20
C THR A 5 9.90 0.98 13.65
N GLU A 6 9.27 -0.04 13.05
CA GLU A 6 9.46 -1.44 13.45
C GLU A 6 10.60 -2.08 12.66
N ASP A 7 11.50 -2.76 13.37
CA ASP A 7 12.63 -3.46 12.75
C ASP A 7 12.17 -4.72 12.00
N ASN A 8 12.95 -5.12 10.99
CA ASN A 8 12.77 -6.39 10.25
C ASN A 8 11.43 -6.54 9.50
N LEU A 9 10.78 -5.45 9.10
CA LEU A 9 9.60 -5.50 8.25
C LEU A 9 9.92 -5.93 6.81
N LYS A 10 8.99 -6.66 6.19
CA LYS A 10 9.07 -7.07 4.80
C LYS A 10 8.68 -5.87 3.92
N GLN A 11 9.62 -5.34 3.14
CA GLN A 11 9.41 -4.13 2.32
C GLN A 11 8.25 -4.21 1.32
N ARG A 12 7.88 -5.42 0.84
CA ARG A 12 6.80 -5.63 -0.14
C ARG A 12 5.56 -6.28 0.46
N ALA A 13 5.34 -6.10 1.76
CA ALA A 13 4.13 -6.56 2.43
C ALA A 13 3.23 -5.38 2.78
N TYR A 14 1.93 -5.67 2.86
CA TYR A 14 0.94 -4.72 3.35
C TYR A 14 0.80 -4.87 4.87
N TYR A 15 0.96 -3.78 5.61
CA TYR A 15 0.79 -3.75 7.07
C TYR A 15 -0.34 -2.80 7.43
N GLY A 16 -1.22 -3.23 8.33
CA GLY A 16 -2.40 -2.49 8.75
C GLY A 16 -3.05 -3.10 9.98
N PRO A 17 -4.19 -2.55 10.45
CA PRO A 17 -4.93 -3.11 11.57
C PRO A 17 -5.43 -4.51 11.23
N THR A 18 -5.28 -5.48 12.14
CA THR A 18 -5.63 -6.90 11.88
C THR A 18 -6.99 -7.32 12.45
N GLY A 19 -7.80 -6.37 12.90
CA GLY A 19 -9.14 -6.59 13.45
C GLY A 19 -10.23 -6.63 12.38
N ILE A 20 -11.48 -6.38 12.79
CA ILE A 20 -12.67 -6.55 11.94
C ILE A 20 -12.51 -5.75 10.64
N MET A 21 -12.53 -6.46 9.50
CA MET A 21 -12.40 -5.87 8.15
C MET A 21 -11.17 -4.95 7.98
N ASN A 22 -10.10 -5.16 8.76
CA ASN A 22 -8.92 -4.29 8.82
C ASN A 22 -9.17 -2.86 9.38
N PHE A 23 -10.27 -2.63 10.11
CA PHE A 23 -10.63 -1.30 10.66
C PHE A 23 -10.21 -1.07 12.12
N GLY A 24 -9.68 -2.08 12.82
CA GLY A 24 -9.29 -1.95 14.23
C GLY A 24 -8.27 -3.00 14.65
N GLY A 25 -7.88 -2.99 15.92
CA GLY A 25 -6.88 -3.94 16.46
C GLY A 25 -5.43 -3.52 16.24
N PRO A 26 -4.47 -4.37 16.65
CA PRO A 26 -3.04 -4.09 16.50
C PRO A 26 -2.62 -4.04 15.03
N VAL A 27 -1.53 -3.33 14.75
CA VAL A 27 -0.95 -3.28 13.40
C VAL A 27 -0.13 -4.55 13.17
N GLY A 28 -0.33 -5.19 12.02
CA GLY A 28 0.37 -6.41 11.62
C GLY A 28 0.30 -6.64 10.11
N GLN A 29 0.87 -7.76 9.64
CA GLN A 29 0.85 -8.10 8.21
C GLN A 29 -0.58 -8.46 7.77
N CYS A 30 -1.09 -7.74 6.78
CA CYS A 30 -2.40 -7.94 6.17
C CYS A 30 -2.30 -8.71 4.85
N LYS A 31 -3.45 -9.17 4.34
CA LYS A 31 -3.54 -9.83 3.04
C LYS A 31 -3.22 -8.84 1.92
N LEU A 32 -2.20 -9.16 1.12
CA LEU A 32 -1.92 -8.46 -0.12
C LEU A 32 -2.69 -9.14 -1.25
N GLU A 33 -3.68 -8.44 -1.81
CA GLU A 33 -4.46 -8.97 -2.93
C GLU A 33 -3.62 -9.02 -4.21
N PRO A 34 -3.85 -10.00 -5.10
CA PRO A 34 -3.01 -10.20 -6.29
C PRO A 34 -3.06 -9.03 -7.27
N PHE A 35 -4.18 -8.33 -7.36
CA PHE A 35 -4.34 -7.17 -8.25
C PHE A 35 -3.45 -5.98 -7.84
N VAL A 36 -2.98 -5.93 -6.59
CA VAL A 36 -2.08 -4.86 -6.12
C VAL A 36 -0.72 -4.95 -6.83
N LEU A 37 -0.33 -6.15 -7.27
CA LEU A 37 0.91 -6.39 -8.01
C LEU A 37 0.71 -6.40 -9.53
N ASP A 38 -0.49 -6.10 -10.00
CA ASP A 38 -0.77 -5.99 -11.43
C ASP A 38 -0.08 -4.75 -12.00
N ARG A 39 0.89 -4.99 -12.89
CA ARG A 39 1.70 -3.95 -13.51
C ARG A 39 0.87 -3.05 -14.44
N GLU A 40 -0.07 -3.63 -15.18
CA GLU A 40 -0.90 -2.89 -16.13
C GLU A 40 -1.85 -1.94 -15.39
N ALA A 41 -2.53 -2.44 -14.35
CA ALA A 41 -3.41 -1.64 -13.51
C ALA A 41 -2.65 -0.53 -12.79
N THR A 42 -1.50 -0.84 -12.20
CA THR A 42 -0.69 0.15 -11.45
C THR A 42 -0.15 1.24 -12.36
N THR A 43 0.31 0.89 -13.57
CA THR A 43 0.82 1.88 -14.55
C THR A 43 -0.29 2.82 -15.03
N LYS A 44 -1.47 2.27 -15.32
CA LYS A 44 -2.65 3.08 -15.72
C LYS A 44 -3.07 4.02 -14.59
N LEU A 45 -3.12 3.51 -13.35
CA LEU A 45 -3.50 4.30 -12.18
C LEU A 45 -2.52 5.46 -11.93
N TRP A 46 -1.21 5.21 -12.05
CA TRP A 46 -0.19 6.25 -11.89
C TRP A 46 -0.35 7.37 -12.92
N ALA A 47 -0.41 7.02 -14.20
CA ALA A 47 -0.57 7.99 -15.29
C ALA A 47 -1.87 8.80 -15.16
N LEU A 48 -2.97 8.16 -14.75
CA LEU A 48 -4.22 8.85 -14.47
C LEU A 48 -4.09 9.81 -13.28
N SER A 49 -3.42 9.39 -12.21
CA SER A 49 -3.22 10.22 -11.01
C SER A 49 -2.42 11.49 -11.33
N GLU A 50 -1.34 11.39 -12.10
CA GLU A 50 -0.56 12.56 -12.54
C GLU A 50 -1.39 13.49 -13.42
N LYS A 51 -2.18 12.93 -14.35
CA LYS A 51 -3.08 13.70 -15.21
C LYS A 51 -4.14 14.48 -14.41
N GLU A 52 -4.83 13.81 -13.48
CA GLU A 52 -5.94 14.42 -12.73
C GLU A 52 -5.46 15.38 -11.63
N THR A 53 -4.26 15.16 -11.09
CA THR A 53 -3.67 16.07 -10.10
C THR A 53 -2.84 17.20 -10.73
N SER A 54 -2.51 17.10 -12.02
CA SER A 54 -1.56 17.99 -12.70
C SER A 54 -0.18 18.05 -12.02
N LEU A 55 0.16 17.02 -11.25
CA LEU A 55 1.45 16.86 -10.59
C LEU A 55 2.23 15.76 -11.31
N SER A 56 3.53 15.96 -11.48
CA SER A 56 4.45 14.92 -11.93
C SER A 56 5.46 14.67 -10.84
N TRP A 57 5.71 13.40 -10.54
CA TRP A 57 6.69 13.02 -9.53
C TRP A 57 7.91 12.40 -10.19
N SER A 58 9.09 12.96 -9.92
CA SER A 58 10.36 12.32 -10.23
C SER A 58 10.64 11.25 -9.16
N LEU A 59 10.01 10.08 -9.32
CA LEU A 59 10.26 8.89 -8.51
C LEU A 59 11.65 8.29 -8.78
#